data_AF-G9KC54-F1
#
_entry.id   AF-G9KC54-F1
#
_cell.length_a   1.000
_cell.length_b   1.000
_cell.length_c   1.000
_cell.angle_alpha   90.00
_cell.angle_beta   90.00
_cell.angle_gamma   90.00
#
_symmetry.space_group_name_H-M   'P 1'
#
loop_
_entity.id
_entity.type
_entity.pdbx_description
1 polymer ?
#
loop_
_entity_poly.entity_id
_entity_poly.type
_entity_poly.pdbx_seq_one_letter_code
_entity_poly.pdbx_strand_id
1 'polypeptide(L)' 'QASSERNFHIFYQICKGASMDERLQWHLPEGAAFFWLPNPERTLEEDCFEVTREAMLHLGIDTPAQNNIFQVLAGLL' A
#
# COMPACT_ATOMS: atom_id res chain seq x y z
N GLN A 1 10.47 10.63 -8.25
CA GLN A 1 9.35 11.23 -9.01
C GLN A 1 9.63 12.69 -9.32
N ALA A 2 9.04 13.23 -10.40
CA ALA A 2 8.99 14.68 -10.60
C ALA A 2 8.25 15.34 -9.43
N SER A 3 8.50 16.62 -9.16
CA SER A 3 7.97 17.35 -7.99
C SER A 3 6.43 17.35 -7.89
N SER A 4 5.73 17.13 -8.99
CA SER A 4 4.27 17.03 -9.06
C SER A 4 3.72 15.60 -9.00
N GLU A 5 4.58 14.58 -9.08
CA GLU A 5 4.17 13.19 -9.20
C GLU A 5 4.21 12.46 -7.85
N ARG A 6 3.41 11.40 -7.75
CA ARG A 6 3.41 10.45 -6.64
C ARG A 6 4.08 9.15 -7.07
N ASN A 7 4.51 8.36 -6.09
CA ASN A 7 4.87 6.97 -6.35
C ASN A 7 3.64 6.16 -6.81
N PHE A 8 3.82 4.88 -7.12
CA PHE A 8 2.70 4.00 -7.48
C PHE A 8 1.62 4.02 -6.39
N HIS A 9 0.36 4.03 -6.82
CA HIS A 9 -0.81 4.15 -5.95
C HIS A 9 -0.79 3.13 -4.80
N ILE A 10 -0.40 1.90 -5.11
CA ILE A 10 -0.36 0.79 -4.15
C ILE A 10 0.40 1.11 -2.86
N PHE A 11 1.49 1.89 -2.91
CA PHE A 11 2.24 2.23 -1.71
C PHE A 11 1.45 3.14 -0.77
N TYR A 12 0.63 4.05 -1.32
CA TYR A 12 -0.26 4.88 -0.52
C TYR A 12 -1.47 4.07 -0.03
N GLN A 13 -2.00 3.17 -0.86
CA GLN A 13 -3.11 2.27 -0.49
C GLN A 13 -2.72 1.39 0.72
N ILE A 14 -1.55 0.76 0.71
CA ILE A 14 -1.12 -0.10 1.82
C ILE A 14 -0.88 0.71 3.10
N CYS A 15 -0.27 1.91 3.02
CA CYS A 15 -0.02 2.73 4.19
C CYS A 15 -1.32 3.19 4.88
N LYS A 16 -2.37 3.43 4.11
CA LYS A 16 -3.66 3.92 4.62
C LYS A 16 -4.66 2.82 4.94
N GLY A 17 -4.71 1.76 4.14
CA GLY A 17 -5.69 0.68 4.24
C GLY A 17 -5.25 -0.52 5.07
N ALA A 18 -3.95 -0.65 5.40
CA ALA A 18 -3.50 -1.75 6.24
C ALA A 18 -4.08 -1.66 7.66
N SER A 19 -4.64 -2.75 8.14
CA SER A 19 -5.02 -2.93 9.54
C SER A 19 -3.79 -2.96 10.47
N MET A 20 -4.02 -2.85 11.77
CA MET A 20 -2.94 -2.88 12.76
C MET A 20 -2.17 -4.20 12.76
N ASP A 21 -2.87 -5.33 12.56
CA ASP A 21 -2.26 -6.66 12.48
C ASP A 21 -1.42 -6.81 11.20
N GLU A 22 -1.93 -6.34 10.06
CA GLU A 22 -1.19 -6.34 8.79
C GLU A 22 0.05 -5.45 8.86
N ARG A 23 -0.05 -4.27 9.48
CA ARG A 23 1.09 -3.38 9.71
C ARG A 23 2.19 -4.05 10.53
N LEU A 24 1.81 -4.78 11.58
CA LEU A 24 2.74 -5.55 12.39
C LEU A 24 3.41 -6.66 11.55
N GLN A 25 2.62 -7.38 10.75
CA GLN A 25 3.10 -8.47 9.90
C GLN A 25 4.03 -8.00 8.78
N TRP A 26 3.77 -6.85 8.18
CA TRP A 26 4.53 -6.31 7.05
C TRP A 26 5.67 -5.38 7.48
N HIS A 27 5.86 -5.18 8.79
CA HIS A 27 6.80 -4.22 9.35
C HIS A 27 6.58 -2.80 8.80
N LEU A 28 5.32 -2.40 8.67
CA LEU A 28 4.89 -1.11 8.13
C LEU A 28 4.39 -0.19 9.26
N PRO A 29 5.28 0.55 9.94
CA PRO A 29 4.90 1.39 11.08
C PRO A 29 3.91 2.50 10.68
N GLU A 30 2.91 2.70 11.54
CA GLU A 30 1.95 3.79 11.37
C GLU A 30 2.62 5.15 11.51
N GLY A 31 2.29 6.08 10.62
CA GLY A 31 2.82 7.45 10.64
C GLY A 31 4.30 7.57 10.25
N ALA A 32 4.92 6.50 9.75
CA ALA A 32 6.29 6.57 9.24
C ALA A 32 6.37 7.42 7.97
N ALA A 33 7.40 8.28 7.94
CA ALA A 33 7.71 9.08 6.75
C ALA A 33 8.70 8.30 5.88
N PHE A 34 8.23 7.80 4.74
CA PHE A 34 9.06 7.11 3.77
C PHE A 34 9.57 8.12 2.72
N PHE A 35 10.88 8.14 2.50
CA PHE A 35 11.49 9.00 1.47
C PHE A 35 10.90 8.74 0.07
N TRP A 36 10.51 7.49 -0.19
CA TRP A 36 9.91 7.03 -1.44
C TRP A 36 8.41 7.33 -1.56
N LEU A 37 7.78 7.95 -0.55
CA LEU A 37 6.36 8.37 -0.59
C LEU A 37 6.21 9.89 -0.50
N PRO A 38 6.69 10.65 -1.50
CA PRO A 38 6.49 12.09 -1.54
C PRO A 38 5.01 12.44 -1.73
N ASN A 39 4.63 13.66 -1.34
CA ASN A 39 3.29 14.21 -1.56
C ASN A 39 2.12 13.36 -1.00
N PRO A 40 2.18 12.83 0.25
CA PRO A 40 1.10 11.99 0.81
C PRO A 40 -0.20 12.76 1.07
N GLU A 41 -0.08 14.08 1.23
CA GLU A 41 -1.17 15.05 1.44
C GLU A 41 -1.99 15.30 0.16
N ARG A 42 -1.46 14.96 -1.02
CA ARG A 42 -2.16 15.17 -2.30
C ARG A 42 -3.29 14.14 -2.42
N THR A 43 -4.47 14.56 -1.98
CA THR A 43 -5.77 13.91 -2.07
C THR A 43 -6.24 13.80 -3.54
N LEU A 44 -5.59 12.93 -4.30
CA LEU A 44 -6.31 12.22 -5.37
C LEU A 44 -7.19 11.18 -4.68
N GLU A 45 -8.43 11.00 -5.16
CA GLU A 45 -9.32 9.91 -4.72
C GLU A 45 -8.51 8.65 -4.52
N GLU A 46 -8.39 8.24 -3.27
CA GLU A 46 -7.50 7.15 -2.93
C GLU A 46 -8.22 5.89 -3.36
N ASP A 47 -7.66 5.21 -4.37
CA ASP A 47 -8.12 3.91 -4.78
C ASP A 47 -8.20 3.04 -3.51
N CYS A 48 -9.40 2.65 -3.09
CA CYS A 48 -9.57 1.93 -1.82
C CYS A 48 -8.72 0.65 -1.82
N PHE A 49 -7.95 0.42 -0.76
CA PHE A 49 -7.08 -0.76 -0.67
C PHE A 49 -7.89 -2.06 -0.81
N GLU A 50 -9.10 -2.06 -0.26
CA GLU A 50 -10.08 -3.14 -0.36
C GLU A 50 -10.46 -3.44 -1.81
N VAL A 51 -10.65 -2.42 -2.65
CA VAL A 51 -10.97 -2.62 -4.08
C VAL A 51 -9.81 -3.32 -4.80
N THR A 52 -8.57 -2.96 -4.49
CA THR A 52 -7.39 -3.65 -5.02
C THR A 52 -7.36 -5.11 -4.56
N ARG A 53 -7.61 -5.39 -3.28
CA ARG A 53 -7.64 -6.76 -2.73
C ARG A 53 -8.72 -7.62 -3.36
N GLU A 54 -9.92 -7.08 -3.50
CA GLU A 54 -11.04 -7.77 -4.15
C GLU A 54 -10.75 -8.03 -5.63
N ALA A 55 -10.15 -7.07 -6.34
CA ALA A 55 -9.72 -7.27 -7.72
C ALA A 55 -8.66 -8.38 -7.84
N MET A 56 -7.67 -8.40 -6.94
CA MET A 56 -6.66 -9.47 -6.88
C MET A 56 -7.32 -10.84 -6.65
N LEU A 57 -8.30 -10.92 -5.75
CA LEU A 57 -9.05 -12.15 -5.48
C LEU A 57 -9.82 -12.63 -6.72
N HIS A 58 -10.50 -11.73 -7.43
CA HIS A 58 -11.20 -12.05 -8.68
C HIS A 58 -10.25 -12.54 -9.79
N LEU A 59 -8.98 -12.14 -9.75
CA LEU A 59 -7.93 -12.62 -10.65
C LEU A 59 -7.28 -13.93 -10.18
N GLY A 60 -7.76 -14.53 -9.10
CA GLY A 60 -7.24 -15.79 -8.55
C GLY A 60 -6.00 -15.62 -7.68
N ILE A 61 -5.68 -14.40 -7.25
CA ILE A 61 -4.61 -14.15 -6.29
C ILE A 61 -5.23 -14.21 -4.89
N ASP A 62 -5.05 -15.34 -4.23
CA ASP A 62 -5.63 -15.62 -2.92
C ASP A 62 -4.98 -14.81 -1.78
N THR A 63 -5.61 -14.81 -0.61
CA THR A 63 -5.17 -14.02 0.56
C THR A 63 -3.70 -14.29 0.95
N PRO A 64 -3.21 -15.55 1.00
CA PRO A 64 -1.79 -15.82 1.25
C PRO A 64 -0.86 -15.19 0.21
N ALA A 65 -1.19 -15.27 -1.08
CA ALA A 65 -0.38 -14.65 -2.14
C ALA A 65 -0.43 -13.12 -2.06
N GLN A 66 -1.61 -12.53 -1.81
CA GLN A 66 -1.77 -11.09 -1.59
C GLN A 66 -0.89 -10.61 -0.43
N ASN A 67 -0.91 -11.33 0.69
CA ASN A 67 -0.12 -10.99 1.86
C ASN A 67 1.39 -10.99 1.57
N ASN A 68 1.89 -11.97 0.82
CA ASN A 68 3.28 -12.00 0.40
C ASN A 68 3.63 -10.82 -0.51
N ILE A 69 2.72 -10.44 -1.42
CA ILE A 69 2.89 -9.26 -2.29
C ILE A 69 2.99 -7.99 -1.45
N PHE A 70 2.07 -7.79 -0.49
CA PHE A 70 2.07 -6.60 0.36
C PHE A 70 3.30 -6.53 1.27
N GLN A 71 3.77 -7.67 1.78
CA GLN A 71 5.02 -7.73 2.54
C GLN A 71 6.23 -7.34 1.70
N VAL A 72 6.31 -7.79 0.44
CA VAL A 72 7.38 -7.37 -0.49
C VAL A 72 7.29 -5.87 -0.76
N LEU A 73 6.10 -5.33 -1.01
CA LEU A 73 5.90 -3.90 -1.25
C LEU A 73 6.26 -3.06 -0.03
N ALA A 74 5.90 -3.48 1.18
CA ALA A 74 6.30 -2.82 2.41
C ALA A 74 7.83 -2.82 2.59
N GLY A 75 8.50 -3.91 2.22
CA GLY A 75 9.97 -3.98 2.25
C GLY A 75 10.70 -3.09 1.24
N LEU A 76 9.99 -2.53 0.25
CA LEU A 76 10.55 -1.56 -0.70
C LEU A 76 10.46 -0.11 -0.20
N LEU A 77 9.70 0.14 0.87
CA LEU A 77 9.51 1.45 1.48
C LEU A 77 10.59 1.75 2.53
#